data_AF-A0A2V9Q4I9-F1
#
_entry.id   AF-A0A2V9Q4I9-F1
#
_cell.length_a   1.000
_cell.length_b   1.000
_cell.length_c   1.000
_cell.angle_alpha   90.00
_cell.angle_beta   90.00
_cell.angle_gamma   90.00
#
_symmetry.space_group_name_H-M   'P 1'
#
loop_
_entity.id
_entity.type
_entity.pdbx_description
1 polymer ?
#
loop_
_entity_poly.entity_id
_entity_poly.type
_entity_poly.pdbx_seq_one_letter_code
_entity_poly.pdbx_strand_id
1 'polypeptide(L)'
;KLRDPHIKADTETIRKSLEGNWRPEHLFTLGQSRDLYRIYQQQIVNCDLEIEKMLREFEPRTDPAERPLPPDRKRNRAGSKRRKKNGHPHPEFDLRTETYKLFGVDVTQIPGLEENALPLFSEVGRDMSSWPSAAHFVSWLALCPDNDISGGKLLWKGARRVKNRTGHLFRLAAFPSIIASPP
;
A
#
# COMPACT_ATOMS: atom_id res chain seq x y z
N LYS A 1 20.41 1.18 17.77
CA LYS A 1 21.19 2.23 17.07
C LYS A 1 20.21 3.11 16.31
N LEU A 2 20.17 4.43 16.55
CA LEU A 2 19.24 5.37 15.88
C LEU A 2 19.70 5.81 14.49
N ARG A 3 20.88 5.35 14.03
CA ARG A 3 21.45 5.64 12.71
C ARG A 3 20.83 4.75 11.65
N ASP A 4 20.40 5.34 10.54
CA ASP A 4 19.97 4.58 9.37
C ASP A 4 21.16 3.77 8.79
N PRO A 5 20.98 2.47 8.46
CA PRO A 5 22.04 1.63 7.92
C PRO A 5 22.68 2.15 6.61
N HIS A 6 21.95 2.93 5.82
CA HIS A 6 22.43 3.45 4.54
C HIS A 6 23.32 4.69 4.71
N ILE A 7 23.38 5.28 5.92
CA ILE A 7 24.25 6.41 6.20
C ILE A 7 25.68 5.91 6.38
N LYS A 8 26.55 6.29 5.44
CA LYS A 8 27.98 5.98 5.43
C LYS A 8 28.79 6.75 6.48
N ALA A 9 28.25 7.87 6.98
CA ALA A 9 28.88 8.65 8.03
C ALA A 9 28.91 7.88 9.36
N ASP A 10 30.02 7.98 10.08
CA ASP A 10 30.15 7.42 11.41
C ASP A 10 29.30 8.21 12.42
N THR A 11 29.10 7.62 13.61
CA THR A 11 28.25 8.21 14.65
C THR A 11 28.80 9.55 15.12
N GLU A 12 30.13 9.70 15.14
CA GLU A 12 30.80 10.94 15.57
C GLU A 12 30.58 12.07 14.57
N THR A 13 30.67 11.81 13.27
CA THR A 13 30.37 12.79 12.22
C THR A 13 28.92 13.22 12.26
N ILE A 14 27.98 12.28 12.46
CA ILE A 14 26.56 12.61 12.62
C ILE A 14 26.35 13.49 13.85
N ARG A 15 27.00 13.16 14.99
CA ARG A 15 26.91 13.97 16.20
C ARG A 15 27.44 15.39 15.96
N LYS A 16 28.60 15.54 15.32
CA LYS A 16 29.15 16.84 14.93
C LYS A 16 28.23 17.63 14.00
N SER A 17 27.50 16.96 13.11
CA SER A 17 26.52 17.63 12.23
C SER A 17 25.29 18.18 12.98
N LEU A 18 25.04 17.71 14.21
CA LEU A 18 24.00 18.22 15.10
C LEU A 18 24.50 19.41 15.95
N GLU A 19 25.78 19.75 15.86
CA GLU A 19 26.38 20.92 16.51
C GLU A 19 26.42 22.07 15.49
N GLY A 20 25.77 23.19 15.80
CA GLY A 20 25.65 24.31 14.87
C GLY A 20 24.88 25.49 15.47
N ASN A 21 24.78 26.59 14.72
CA ASN A 21 23.99 27.74 15.12
C ASN A 21 22.51 27.48 14.81
N TRP A 22 21.77 27.01 15.82
CA TRP A 22 20.34 26.73 15.71
C TRP A 22 19.52 27.98 15.98
N ARG A 23 18.78 28.43 14.97
CA ARG A 23 17.83 29.54 15.15
C ARG A 23 16.61 29.07 15.96
N PRO A 24 16.19 29.81 17.00
CA PRO A 24 15.11 29.38 17.89
C PRO A 24 13.77 29.20 17.16
N GLU A 25 13.50 29.96 16.10
CA GLU A 25 12.25 29.86 15.33
C GLU A 25 12.15 28.51 14.58
N HIS A 26 13.28 28.03 14.05
CA HIS A 26 13.35 26.73 13.38
C HIS A 26 13.25 25.57 14.37
N LEU A 27 13.89 25.70 15.54
CA LEU A 27 13.76 24.69 16.60
C LEU A 27 12.31 24.60 17.11
N PHE A 28 11.64 25.74 17.28
CA PHE A 28 10.22 25.76 17.66
C PHE A 28 9.36 25.05 16.60
N THR A 29 9.54 25.39 15.33
CA THR A 29 8.79 24.79 14.21
C THR A 29 9.05 23.28 14.12
N LEU A 30 10.31 22.86 14.29
CA LEU A 30 10.70 21.46 14.30
C LEU A 30 10.05 20.72 15.47
N GLY A 31 10.01 21.33 16.66
CA GLY A 31 9.30 20.82 17.83
C GLY A 31 7.83 20.54 17.54
N GLN A 32 7.11 21.54 17.02
CA GLN A 32 5.70 21.38 16.63
C GLN A 32 5.50 20.27 15.60
N SER A 33 6.34 20.21 14.56
CA SER A 33 6.23 19.16 13.52
C SER A 33 6.47 17.75 14.09
N ARG A 34 7.41 17.60 15.03
CA ARG A 34 7.70 16.33 15.71
C ARG A 34 6.54 15.90 16.59
N ASP A 35 5.91 16.84 17.30
CA ASP A 35 4.78 16.53 18.16
C ASP A 35 3.56 16.10 17.33
N LEU A 36 3.26 16.81 16.23
CA LEU A 36 2.23 16.40 15.27
C LEU A 36 2.53 15.04 14.66
N TYR A 37 3.79 14.76 14.29
CA TYR A 37 4.18 13.45 13.78
C TYR A 37 3.85 12.34 14.78
N ARG A 38 4.18 12.51 16.06
CA ARG A 38 3.87 11.53 17.12
C ARG A 38 2.37 11.33 17.29
N ILE A 39 1.60 12.42 17.28
CA ILE A 39 0.14 12.36 17.34
C ILE A 39 -0.41 11.55 16.16
N TYR A 40 0.03 11.83 14.92
CA TYR A 40 -0.42 11.10 13.75
C TYR A 40 -0.04 9.63 13.77
N GLN A 41 1.16 9.28 14.24
CA GLN A 41 1.53 7.87 14.42
C GLN A 41 0.56 7.15 15.36
N GLN A 42 0.21 7.78 16.49
CA GLN A 42 -0.77 7.20 17.42
C GLN A 42 -2.15 7.06 16.79
N GLN A 43 -2.62 8.05 16.03
CA GLN A 43 -3.92 7.96 15.35
C GLN A 43 -3.93 6.87 14.28
N ILE A 44 -2.84 6.70 13.52
CA ILE A 44 -2.70 5.60 12.54
C ILE A 44 -2.82 4.24 13.24
N VAL A 45 -2.12 4.07 14.37
CA VAL A 45 -2.23 2.85 15.19
C VAL A 45 -3.67 2.60 15.65
N ASN A 46 -4.38 3.64 16.09
CA ASN A 46 -5.78 3.49 16.52
C ASN A 46 -6.69 3.07 15.36
N CYS A 47 -6.51 3.66 14.17
CA CYS A 47 -7.25 3.28 12.97
C CYS A 47 -6.96 1.83 12.56
N ASP A 48 -5.69 1.45 12.57
CA ASP A 48 -5.27 0.08 12.29
C ASP A 48 -5.98 -0.91 13.23
N LEU A 49 -5.99 -0.66 14.55
CA LEU A 49 -6.68 -1.52 15.52
C LEU A 49 -8.19 -1.63 15.27
N GLU A 50 -8.84 -0.55 14.83
CA GLU A 50 -10.26 -0.57 14.52
C GLU A 50 -10.55 -1.38 13.24
N ILE A 51 -9.70 -1.22 12.21
CA ILE A 51 -9.75 -2.04 11.00
C ILE A 51 -9.62 -3.52 11.37
N GLU A 52 -8.68 -3.88 12.25
CA GLU A 52 -8.50 -5.27 12.71
C GLU A 52 -9.75 -5.85 13.37
N LYS A 53 -10.51 -5.05 14.14
CA LYS A 53 -11.79 -5.49 14.72
C LYS A 53 -12.83 -5.71 13.63
N MET A 54 -13.00 -4.73 12.73
CA MET A 54 -13.97 -4.82 11.64
C MET A 54 -13.70 -6.02 10.74
N LEU A 55 -12.43 -6.33 10.44
CA LEU A 55 -12.07 -7.45 9.59
C LEU A 55 -12.49 -8.81 10.18
N ARG A 56 -12.53 -8.94 11.52
CA ARG A 56 -12.97 -10.17 12.20
C ARG A 56 -14.48 -10.42 12.08
N GLU A 57 -15.27 -9.39 11.77
CA GLU A 57 -16.72 -9.52 11.59
C GLU A 57 -17.09 -10.14 10.24
N PHE A 58 -16.17 -10.13 9.28
CA PHE A 58 -16.41 -10.71 7.96
C PHE A 58 -16.21 -12.23 7.96
N GLU A 59 -17.14 -12.95 7.35
CA GLU A 59 -17.01 -14.39 7.12
C GLU A 59 -15.82 -14.67 6.18
N PRO A 60 -14.86 -15.55 6.57
CA PRO A 60 -13.74 -15.92 5.71
C PRO A 60 -14.24 -16.70 4.49
N ARG A 61 -13.72 -16.37 3.31
CA ARG A 61 -13.98 -17.11 2.07
C ARG A 61 -13.15 -18.39 1.97
N THR A 62 -12.00 -18.39 2.63
CA THR A 62 -11.07 -19.52 2.70
C THR A 62 -10.56 -19.64 4.13
N ASP A 63 -10.57 -20.85 4.66
CA ASP A 63 -9.87 -21.16 5.90
C ASP A 63 -8.39 -21.52 5.60
N PRO A 64 -7.42 -20.76 6.13
CA PRO A 64 -5.99 -21.10 6.05
C PRO A 64 -5.64 -22.49 6.59
N ALA A 65 -6.45 -23.08 7.48
CA ALA A 65 -6.23 -24.43 7.99
C ALA A 65 -6.52 -25.51 6.93
N GLU A 66 -7.55 -25.30 6.10
CA GLU A 66 -7.91 -26.21 5.02
C GLU A 66 -7.11 -25.95 3.74
N ARG A 67 -6.87 -24.67 3.43
CA ARG A 67 -6.11 -24.21 2.27
C ARG A 67 -4.98 -23.31 2.75
N PRO A 68 -3.78 -23.86 2.96
CA PRO A 68 -2.67 -23.09 3.49
C PRO A 68 -2.26 -21.98 2.52
N LEU A 69 -1.79 -20.87 3.07
CA LEU A 69 -1.26 -19.78 2.25
C LEU A 69 -0.08 -20.28 1.41
N PRO A 70 -0.03 -19.93 0.12
CA PRO A 70 1.14 -20.18 -0.71
C PRO A 70 2.41 -19.58 -0.09
N PRO A 71 3.61 -20.13 -0.38
CA PRO A 71 4.86 -19.56 0.11
C PRO A 71 5.00 -18.09 -0.34
N ASP A 72 5.53 -17.23 0.55
CA ASP A 72 5.76 -15.83 0.18
C ASP A 72 6.89 -15.76 -0.85
N ARG A 73 6.59 -15.23 -2.04
CA ARG A 73 7.61 -15.06 -3.10
C ARG A 73 8.35 -13.73 -2.93
N LYS A 74 7.88 -12.83 -2.05
CA LYS A 74 8.52 -11.53 -1.83
C LYS A 74 9.64 -11.63 -0.79
N ARG A 75 10.87 -11.41 -1.24
CA ARG A 75 12.10 -11.47 -0.41
C ARG A 75 12.13 -10.42 0.71
N ASN A 76 11.46 -9.28 0.53
CA ASN A 76 11.44 -8.17 1.49
C ASN A 76 10.04 -7.59 1.62
N ARG A 77 9.29 -8.06 2.62
CA ARG A 77 7.99 -7.49 2.98
C ARG A 77 8.19 -6.16 3.71
N ALA A 78 7.83 -5.06 3.06
CA ALA A 78 8.05 -3.72 3.60
C ALA A 78 7.01 -3.36 4.68
N GLY A 79 5.77 -3.85 4.56
CA GLY A 79 4.66 -3.46 5.42
C GLY A 79 4.84 -3.91 6.88
N SER A 80 5.15 -5.19 7.11
CA SER A 80 5.35 -5.73 8.47
C SER A 80 6.54 -5.07 9.19
N LYS A 81 7.66 -4.85 8.48
CA LYS A 81 8.83 -4.13 9.03
C LYS A 81 8.48 -2.69 9.41
N ARG A 82 7.63 -2.01 8.63
CA ARG A 82 7.16 -0.65 8.91
C ARG A 82 6.25 -0.58 10.13
N ARG A 83 5.24 -1.45 10.27
CA ARG A 83 4.35 -1.44 11.46
C ARG A 83 5.13 -1.67 12.75
N LYS A 84 6.13 -2.55 12.72
CA LYS A 84 7.07 -2.73 13.84
C LYS A 84 7.89 -1.47 14.15
N LYS A 85 8.36 -0.76 13.11
CA LYS A 85 9.10 0.50 13.28
C LYS A 85 8.23 1.64 13.83
N ASN A 86 6.94 1.63 13.51
CA ASN A 86 5.97 2.64 13.94
C ASN A 86 5.42 2.38 15.37
N GLY A 87 5.87 1.33 16.06
CA GLY A 87 5.49 1.06 17.45
C GLY A 87 4.08 0.51 17.61
N HIS A 88 3.56 -0.21 16.61
CA HIS A 88 2.23 -0.83 16.68
C HIS A 88 2.15 -1.77 17.92
N PRO A 89 1.10 -1.69 18.77
CA PRO A 89 0.96 -2.51 19.97
C PRO A 89 0.87 -4.01 19.66
N HIS A 90 0.27 -4.34 18.52
CA HIS A 90 0.17 -5.69 17.99
C HIS A 90 0.81 -5.74 16.58
N PRO A 91 2.14 -5.87 16.48
CA PRO A 91 2.83 -5.94 15.18
C PRO A 91 2.64 -7.30 14.50
N GLU A 92 2.01 -8.26 15.18
CA GLU A 92 1.76 -9.62 14.70
C GLU A 92 0.51 -9.74 13.84
N PHE A 93 -0.32 -8.69 13.72
CA PHE A 93 -1.45 -8.74 12.80
C PHE A 93 -0.96 -8.93 11.36
N ASP A 94 -1.19 -10.14 10.86
CA ASP A 94 -0.74 -10.54 9.53
C ASP A 94 -1.79 -10.16 8.48
N LEU A 95 -1.61 -8.94 7.96
CA LEU A 95 -2.42 -8.38 6.87
C LEU A 95 -2.59 -9.35 5.68
N ARG A 96 -1.56 -10.14 5.36
CA ARG A 96 -1.64 -11.12 4.27
C ARG A 96 -2.61 -12.24 4.61
N THR A 97 -2.51 -12.80 5.81
CA THR A 97 -3.39 -13.88 6.22
C THR A 97 -4.84 -13.40 6.27
N GLU A 98 -5.10 -12.20 6.79
CA GLU A 98 -6.46 -11.65 6.81
C GLU A 98 -7.00 -11.32 5.41
N THR A 99 -6.20 -10.71 4.54
CA THR A 99 -6.63 -10.45 3.16
C THR A 99 -6.81 -11.75 2.35
N TYR A 100 -6.00 -12.77 2.62
CA TYR A 100 -6.18 -14.10 2.04
C TYR A 100 -7.50 -14.76 2.47
N LYS A 101 -7.85 -14.68 3.75
CA LYS A 101 -9.16 -15.13 4.24
C LYS A 101 -10.31 -14.41 3.53
N LEU A 102 -10.19 -13.11 3.29
CA LEU A 102 -11.25 -12.31 2.67
C LEU A 102 -11.44 -12.58 1.18
N PHE A 103 -10.34 -12.57 0.41
CA PHE A 103 -10.38 -12.73 -1.04
C PHE A 103 -10.41 -14.19 -1.48
N GLY A 104 -9.84 -15.10 -0.68
CA GLY A 104 -9.58 -16.50 -1.01
C GLY A 104 -8.36 -16.73 -1.91
N VAL A 105 -7.71 -15.66 -2.34
CA VAL A 105 -6.47 -15.65 -3.15
C VAL A 105 -5.49 -14.64 -2.56
N ASP A 106 -4.20 -14.92 -2.67
CA ASP A 106 -3.17 -14.05 -2.09
C ASP A 106 -2.89 -12.84 -3.00
N VAL A 107 -3.74 -11.82 -2.90
CA VAL A 107 -3.60 -10.55 -3.62
C VAL A 107 -2.32 -9.79 -3.24
N THR A 108 -1.77 -10.05 -2.05
CA THR A 108 -0.56 -9.36 -1.59
C THR A 108 0.69 -9.79 -2.34
N GLN A 109 0.67 -10.90 -3.08
CA GLN A 109 1.79 -11.31 -3.93
C GLN A 109 1.97 -10.39 -5.15
N ILE A 110 0.93 -9.68 -5.57
CA ILE A 110 1.02 -8.73 -6.66
C ILE A 110 1.91 -7.56 -6.19
N PRO A 111 2.97 -7.20 -6.94
CA PRO A 111 3.79 -6.04 -6.61
C PRO A 111 2.94 -4.78 -6.45
N GLY A 112 3.18 -4.01 -5.38
CA GLY A 112 2.46 -2.76 -5.11
C GLY A 112 1.03 -2.89 -4.56
N LEU A 113 0.45 -4.10 -4.46
CA LEU A 113 -0.88 -4.31 -3.86
C LEU A 113 -0.85 -4.73 -2.38
N GLU A 114 0.31 -4.99 -1.79
CA GLU A 114 0.43 -5.42 -0.38
C GLU A 114 -0.24 -4.43 0.59
N GLU A 115 0.12 -3.14 0.52
CA GLU A 115 -0.46 -2.09 1.37
C GLU A 115 -1.86 -1.64 0.88
N ASN A 116 -2.23 -2.01 -0.35
CA ASN A 116 -3.47 -1.57 -1.00
C ASN A 116 -4.58 -2.64 -1.03
N ALA A 117 -4.34 -3.82 -0.46
CA ALA A 117 -5.28 -4.94 -0.48
C ALA A 117 -6.59 -4.63 0.27
N LEU A 118 -6.52 -3.99 1.45
CA LEU A 118 -7.71 -3.57 2.20
C LEU A 118 -8.46 -2.40 1.53
N PRO A 119 -7.78 -1.32 1.07
CA PRO A 119 -8.44 -0.31 0.24
C PRO A 119 -9.13 -0.90 -1.00
N LEU A 120 -8.49 -1.85 -1.69
CA LEU A 120 -9.08 -2.56 -2.83
C LEU A 120 -10.34 -3.32 -2.41
N PHE A 121 -10.30 -4.02 -1.27
CA PHE A 121 -11.47 -4.70 -0.71
C PHE A 121 -12.60 -3.72 -0.39
N SER A 122 -12.30 -2.55 0.19
CA SER A 122 -13.32 -1.55 0.52
C SER A 122 -14.02 -0.95 -0.71
N GLU A 123 -13.32 -0.88 -1.85
CA GLU A 123 -13.84 -0.25 -3.07
C GLU A 123 -14.57 -1.23 -4.00
N VAL A 124 -14.03 -2.44 -4.15
CA VAL A 124 -14.53 -3.45 -5.11
C VAL A 124 -15.27 -4.57 -4.41
N GLY A 125 -14.96 -4.82 -3.13
CA GLY A 125 -15.36 -6.03 -2.44
C GLY A 125 -14.63 -7.27 -2.95
N ARG A 126 -15.20 -8.43 -2.63
CA ARG A 126 -14.70 -9.76 -3.04
C ARG A 126 -15.55 -10.42 -4.13
N ASP A 127 -16.66 -9.81 -4.50
CA ASP A 127 -17.50 -10.28 -5.58
C ASP A 127 -17.07 -9.64 -6.90
N MET A 128 -16.76 -10.48 -7.89
CA MET A 128 -16.35 -10.05 -9.22
C MET A 128 -17.44 -10.35 -10.26
N SER A 129 -18.60 -10.88 -9.83
CA SER A 129 -19.72 -11.24 -10.71
C SER A 129 -20.32 -10.03 -11.45
N SER A 130 -20.10 -8.82 -10.92
CA SER A 130 -20.52 -7.56 -11.55
C SER A 130 -19.86 -7.31 -12.91
N TRP A 131 -18.76 -8.01 -13.22
CA TRP A 131 -18.08 -7.91 -14.52
C TRP A 131 -18.08 -9.27 -15.24
N PRO A 132 -18.55 -9.34 -16.50
CA PRO A 132 -18.55 -10.58 -17.27
C PRO A 132 -17.16 -11.16 -17.55
N SER A 133 -16.14 -10.30 -17.62
CA SER A 133 -14.75 -10.72 -17.81
C SER A 133 -13.76 -9.72 -17.23
N ALA A 134 -12.52 -10.16 -17.06
CA ALA A 134 -11.42 -9.31 -16.60
C ALA A 134 -11.21 -8.07 -17.50
N ALA A 135 -11.47 -8.18 -18.81
CA ALA A 135 -11.38 -7.04 -19.72
C ALA A 135 -12.40 -5.94 -19.39
N HIS A 136 -13.61 -6.33 -18.97
CA HIS A 136 -14.65 -5.39 -18.53
C HIS A 136 -14.24 -4.69 -17.23
N PHE A 137 -13.66 -5.44 -16.29
CA PHE A 137 -13.12 -4.88 -15.05
C PHE A 137 -12.01 -3.85 -15.34
N VAL A 138 -11.02 -4.20 -16.16
CA VAL A 138 -9.92 -3.31 -16.56
C VAL A 138 -10.43 -2.07 -17.32
N SER A 139 -11.46 -2.23 -18.14
CA SER A 139 -12.15 -1.13 -18.82
C SER A 139 -12.86 -0.19 -17.83
N TRP A 140 -13.56 -0.74 -16.83
CA TRP A 140 -14.21 0.03 -15.77
C TRP A 140 -13.19 0.81 -14.91
N LEU A 141 -12.01 0.24 -14.68
CA LEU A 141 -10.89 0.90 -14.00
C LEU A 141 -10.22 2.02 -14.81
N ALA A 142 -10.57 2.18 -16.10
CA ALA A 142 -9.90 3.05 -17.03
C ALA A 142 -8.37 2.80 -17.10
N LEU A 143 -7.99 1.52 -17.11
CA LEU A 143 -6.61 1.07 -17.31
C LEU A 143 -6.33 0.67 -18.76
N CYS A 144 -7.36 0.34 -19.53
CA CYS A 144 -7.21 0.10 -20.96
C CYS A 144 -7.19 1.43 -21.74
N PRO A 145 -6.52 1.46 -22.91
CA PRO A 145 -6.65 2.58 -23.83
C PRO A 145 -8.10 2.73 -24.28
N ASP A 146 -8.42 3.94 -24.70
CA ASP A 146 -9.71 4.32 -25.24
C ASP A 146 -9.52 4.68 -26.71
N ASN A 147 -10.17 3.90 -27.55
CA ASN A 147 -10.05 3.96 -28.99
C ASN A 147 -11.41 4.32 -29.55
N ASP A 148 -11.50 5.44 -30.26
CA ASP A 148 -12.70 5.80 -31.01
C ASP A 148 -12.57 5.22 -32.42
N ILE A 149 -13.52 4.36 -32.82
CA ILE A 149 -13.49 3.65 -34.09
C ILE A 149 -14.83 3.88 -34.81
N SER A 150 -14.77 4.44 -36.02
CA SER A 150 -15.93 4.64 -36.88
C SER A 150 -15.61 4.14 -38.29
N GLY A 151 -16.54 3.39 -38.90
CA GLY A 151 -16.36 2.83 -40.25
C GLY A 151 -15.11 1.96 -40.42
N GLY A 152 -14.64 1.31 -39.34
CA GLY A 152 -13.42 0.51 -39.34
C GLY A 152 -12.10 1.31 -39.28
N LYS A 153 -12.16 2.63 -39.16
CA LYS A 153 -10.99 3.50 -38.99
C LYS A 153 -10.87 4.00 -37.56
N LEU A 154 -9.66 3.97 -37.02
CA LEU A 154 -9.32 4.55 -35.72
C LEU A 154 -9.30 6.08 -35.84
N LEU A 155 -10.27 6.73 -35.21
CA LEU A 155 -10.39 8.20 -35.18
C LEU A 155 -9.51 8.82 -34.09
N TRP A 156 -9.44 8.15 -32.93
CA TRP A 156 -8.67 8.65 -31.79
C TRP A 156 -8.17 7.50 -30.91
N LYS A 157 -7.02 7.72 -30.28
CA LYS A 157 -6.42 6.80 -29.30
C LYS A 157 -5.90 7.61 -28.13
N GLY A 158 -6.32 7.25 -26.93
CA GLY A 158 -5.80 7.85 -25.71
C GLY A 158 -6.18 7.07 -24.46
N ALA A 159 -6.23 7.75 -23.33
CA ALA A 159 -6.66 7.17 -22.06
C ALA A 159 -7.91 7.90 -21.56
N ARG A 160 -8.89 7.15 -21.07
CA ARG A 160 -10.08 7.74 -20.45
C ARG A 160 -9.70 8.50 -19.18
N ARG A 161 -10.18 9.74 -19.08
CA ARG A 161 -10.06 10.54 -17.85
C ARG A 161 -11.23 10.19 -16.92
N VAL A 162 -11.04 9.16 -16.09
CA VAL A 162 -12.04 8.73 -15.09
C VAL A 162 -11.47 8.90 -13.69
N LYS A 163 -12.32 9.36 -12.76
CA LYS A 163 -12.04 9.35 -11.32
C LYS A 163 -12.45 7.98 -10.77
N ASN A 164 -11.52 7.03 -10.78
CA ASN A 164 -11.72 5.69 -10.19
C ASN A 164 -10.61 5.43 -9.16
N ARG A 165 -10.97 5.29 -7.87
CA ARG A 165 -10.02 5.08 -6.78
C ARG A 165 -9.28 3.75 -6.94
N THR A 166 -9.99 2.68 -7.26
CA THR A 166 -9.39 1.38 -7.58
C THR A 166 -8.43 1.47 -8.75
N GLY A 167 -8.82 2.16 -9.83
CA GLY A 167 -7.94 2.39 -10.98
C GLY A 167 -6.67 3.14 -10.58
N HIS A 168 -6.79 4.10 -9.66
CA HIS A 168 -5.63 4.80 -9.08
C HIS A 168 -4.74 3.87 -8.23
N LEU A 169 -5.32 2.99 -7.40
CA LEU A 169 -4.56 1.99 -6.62
C LEU A 169 -3.72 1.09 -7.53
N PHE A 170 -4.28 0.61 -8.65
CA PHE A 170 -3.54 -0.19 -9.63
C PHE A 170 -2.42 0.61 -10.32
N ARG A 171 -2.65 1.88 -10.64
CA ARG A 171 -1.59 2.76 -11.17
C ARG A 171 -0.47 2.94 -10.15
N LEU A 172 -0.80 3.22 -8.88
CA LEU A 172 0.15 3.32 -7.77
C LEU A 172 0.97 2.04 -7.62
N ALA A 173 0.32 0.88 -7.70
CA ALA A 173 0.96 -0.42 -7.59
C ALA A 173 1.96 -0.70 -8.72
N ALA A 174 1.74 -0.13 -9.91
CA ALA A 174 2.60 -0.33 -11.09
C ALA A 174 3.87 0.55 -11.10
N PHE A 175 3.91 1.68 -10.38
CA PHE A 175 5.08 2.57 -10.38
C PHE A 175 6.39 1.87 -9.96
N PRO A 176 6.44 1.08 -8.86
CA PRO A 176 7.66 0.39 -8.46
C PRO A 176 8.15 -0.64 -9.51
N SER A 177 7.24 -1.29 -10.23
CA SER A 177 7.59 -2.27 -11.27
C SER A 177 8.10 -1.65 -12.57
N ILE A 178 7.65 -0.43 -12.90
CA ILE A 178 8.15 0.31 -14.06
C ILE A 178 9.59 0.77 -13.83
N ILE A 179 9.93 1.19 -12.60
CA ILE A 179 11.29 1.63 -12.24
C ILE A 179 12.27 0.45 -12.15
N ALA A 180 11.79 -0.76 -11.89
CA ALA A 180 12.61 -1.97 -11.73
C ALA A 180 12.88 -2.73 -13.03
N SER A 181 12.29 -2.33 -14.17
CA SER A 181 12.57 -2.93 -15.48
C SER A 181 13.71 -2.15 -16.17
N PRO A 182 14.84 -2.77 -16.53
CA PRO A 182 15.84 -2.08 -17.35
C PRO A 182 15.29 -1.85 -18.78
N PRO A 183 15.78 -0.83 -19.50
CA PRO A 183 15.43 -0.60 -20.91
C PRO A 183 15.90 -1.75 -21.81
#